data_AF-A0A430DIF1-F1
#
_entry.id   AF-A0A430DIF1-F1
#
_cell.length_a   1.000
_cell.length_b   1.000
_cell.length_c   1.000
_cell.angle_alpha   90.00
_cell.angle_beta   90.00
_cell.angle_gamma   90.00
#
_symmetry.space_group_name_H-M   'P 1'
#
loop_
_entity.id
_entity.type
_entity.pdbx_description
1 polymer ?
#
loop_
_entity_poly.entity_id
_entity_poly.type
_entity_poly.pdbx_seq_one_letter_code
_entity_poly.pdbx_strand_id
1 'polypeptide(L)'
;MPSIAALLGEKVARCRAVFYTVSVSNTPKTIDAVLGLNLIKLGYARLTVAGGSQDEITHDAARIACPLVIVDEADRLTIKSLEHLRDMADRHGFGLILMGMPGLEKRLARYAQLYSRIGFVHEFKPLTETEMRLLLATHAGDFGISFDPAQLDAIEAQAAVIRITRGNFRLMERLFAQMRRIMTLNRVEEVTADIVQAARDCLVIGPGN
;
A
#
# COMPACT_ATOMS: atom_id res chain seq x y z
N MET A 1 -1.89 -32.39 -9.70
CA MET A 1 -1.97 -30.99 -9.22
C MET A 1 -1.88 -31.00 -7.70
N PRO A 2 -1.12 -30.09 -7.06
CA PRO A 2 -1.10 -30.01 -5.60
C PRO A 2 -2.49 -29.71 -5.06
N SER A 3 -2.83 -30.24 -3.89
CA SER A 3 -4.10 -29.93 -3.23
C SER A 3 -4.15 -28.45 -2.85
N ILE A 4 -5.35 -27.89 -2.75
CA ILE A 4 -5.56 -26.50 -2.27
C ILE A 4 -4.87 -26.31 -0.90
N ALA A 5 -4.91 -27.32 -0.04
CA ALA A 5 -4.25 -27.30 1.26
C ALA A 5 -2.72 -27.17 1.16
N ALA A 6 -2.07 -27.90 0.24
CA ALA A 6 -0.63 -27.80 0.03
C ALA A 6 -0.22 -26.41 -0.50
N LEU A 7 -1.00 -25.87 -1.46
CA LEU A 7 -0.75 -24.54 -2.02
C LEU A 7 -0.93 -23.44 -0.96
N LEU A 8 -1.96 -23.55 -0.12
CA LEU A 8 -2.18 -22.62 0.99
C LEU A 8 -1.08 -22.73 2.06
N GLY A 9 -0.65 -23.95 2.39
CA GLY A 9 0.47 -24.19 3.31
C GLY A 9 1.75 -23.49 2.84
N GLU A 10 2.09 -23.62 1.56
CA GLU A 10 3.26 -22.94 0.98
C GLU A 10 3.13 -21.41 1.05
N LYS A 11 1.95 -20.87 0.75
CA LYS A 11 1.69 -19.41 0.86
C LYS A 11 1.81 -18.92 2.29
N VAL A 12 1.29 -19.67 3.27
CA VAL A 12 1.39 -19.34 4.70
C VAL A 12 2.84 -19.41 5.18
N ALA A 13 3.60 -20.45 4.78
CA ALA A 13 5.02 -20.58 5.10
C ALA A 13 5.84 -19.36 4.66
N ARG A 14 5.51 -18.82 3.47
CA ARG A 14 6.16 -17.63 2.91
C ARG A 14 5.63 -16.31 3.47
N CYS A 15 4.46 -16.30 4.09
CA CYS A 15 3.86 -15.08 4.61
C CYS A 15 4.63 -14.57 5.83
N ARG A 16 5.27 -13.40 5.70
CA ARG A 16 6.11 -12.79 6.74
C ARG A 16 5.51 -11.59 7.43
N ALA A 17 4.35 -11.11 6.98
CA ALA A 17 3.80 -9.87 7.50
C ALA A 17 2.32 -9.97 7.85
N VAL A 18 1.92 -9.27 8.90
CA VAL A 18 0.53 -8.86 9.10
C VAL A 18 0.39 -7.44 8.58
N PHE A 19 -0.63 -7.21 7.75
CA PHE A 19 -1.02 -5.88 7.31
C PHE A 19 -2.22 -5.40 8.13
N TYR A 20 -2.15 -4.20 8.68
CA TYR A 20 -3.17 -3.61 9.53
C TYR A 20 -3.46 -2.17 9.13
N THR A 21 -4.71 -1.88 8.74
CA THR A 21 -5.15 -0.51 8.44
C THR A 21 -5.81 0.12 9.65
N VAL A 22 -5.38 1.31 10.04
CA VAL A 22 -5.84 1.98 11.26
C VAL A 22 -7.23 2.60 11.08
N SER A 23 -8.16 2.23 11.96
CA SER A 23 -9.48 2.86 12.01
C SER A 23 -9.42 4.31 12.50
N VAL A 24 -10.35 5.14 12.01
CA VAL A 24 -10.50 6.54 12.47
C VAL A 24 -10.69 6.59 13.99
N SER A 25 -11.55 5.72 14.53
CA SER A 25 -11.69 5.49 15.96
C SER A 25 -10.75 4.37 16.40
N ASN A 26 -9.53 4.71 16.82
CA ASN A 26 -8.56 3.76 17.35
C ASN A 26 -8.22 4.03 18.82
N THR A 27 -8.07 2.94 19.57
CA THR A 27 -7.59 2.92 20.95
C THR A 27 -6.56 1.80 21.12
N PRO A 28 -5.70 1.84 22.14
CA PRO A 28 -4.82 0.71 22.47
C PRO A 28 -5.58 -0.61 22.56
N LYS A 29 -6.74 -0.63 23.23
CA LYS A 29 -7.57 -1.83 23.38
C LYS A 29 -8.08 -2.39 22.05
N THR A 30 -8.55 -1.53 21.15
CA THR A 30 -9.05 -1.99 19.83
C THR A 30 -7.92 -2.48 18.94
N ILE A 31 -6.74 -1.87 19.04
CA ILE A 31 -5.54 -2.32 18.32
C ILE A 31 -5.13 -3.70 18.83
N ASP A 32 -5.00 -3.88 20.16
CA ASP A 32 -4.65 -5.18 20.76
C ASP A 32 -5.63 -6.28 20.34
N ALA A 33 -6.94 -6.00 20.41
CA ALA A 33 -7.96 -6.98 20.06
C ALA A 33 -7.90 -7.43 18.59
N VAL A 34 -7.62 -6.51 17.66
CA VAL A 34 -7.58 -6.82 16.22
C VAL A 34 -6.20 -7.34 15.81
N LEU A 35 -5.15 -6.55 16.07
CA LEU A 35 -3.79 -6.88 15.69
C LEU A 35 -3.26 -8.08 16.48
N GLY A 36 -3.47 -8.11 17.79
CA GLY A 36 -3.04 -9.23 18.64
C GLY A 36 -3.66 -10.56 18.20
N LEU A 37 -4.95 -10.57 17.85
CA LEU A 37 -5.60 -11.76 17.31
C LEU A 37 -5.00 -12.19 15.96
N ASN A 38 -4.71 -11.23 15.07
CA ASN A 38 -4.11 -11.52 13.76
C ASN A 38 -2.67 -12.04 13.88
N LEU A 39 -1.88 -11.49 14.81
CA LEU A 39 -0.54 -11.98 15.14
C LEU A 39 -0.58 -13.43 15.61
N ILE A 40 -1.49 -13.73 16.55
CA ILE A 40 -1.70 -15.09 17.06
C ILE A 40 -2.08 -16.05 15.92
N LYS A 41 -3.07 -15.68 15.10
CA LYS A 41 -3.54 -16.52 13.98
C LYS A 41 -2.42 -16.83 12.98
N LEU A 42 -1.68 -15.80 12.55
CA LEU A 42 -0.56 -15.99 11.63
C LEU A 42 0.54 -16.84 12.27
N GLY A 43 0.86 -16.57 13.53
CA GLY A 43 1.86 -17.31 14.28
C GLY A 43 1.55 -18.79 14.39
N TYR A 44 0.33 -19.14 14.80
CA TYR A 44 -0.14 -20.53 14.79
C TYR A 44 -0.01 -21.15 13.41
N ALA A 45 -0.57 -20.50 12.38
CA ALA A 45 -0.56 -21.04 11.02
C ALA A 45 0.87 -21.31 10.53
N ARG A 46 1.82 -20.42 10.85
CA ARG A 46 3.22 -20.58 10.47
C ARG A 46 3.93 -21.69 11.24
N LEU A 47 3.74 -21.74 12.56
CA LEU A 47 4.35 -22.77 13.40
C LEU A 47 3.82 -24.16 13.03
N THR A 48 2.51 -24.27 12.76
CA THR A 48 1.88 -25.50 12.28
C THR A 48 2.44 -25.94 10.92
N VAL A 49 2.66 -25.02 9.99
CA VAL A 49 3.23 -25.37 8.68
C VAL A 49 4.72 -25.74 8.77
N ALA A 50 5.48 -25.12 9.68
CA ALA A 50 6.91 -25.37 9.84
C ALA A 50 7.21 -26.65 10.64
N GLY A 51 6.44 -26.93 11.70
CA GLY A 51 6.69 -28.04 12.64
C GLY A 51 5.67 -29.17 12.59
N GLY A 52 4.63 -29.07 11.75
CA GLY A 52 3.46 -29.94 11.79
C GLY A 52 2.43 -29.48 12.84
N SER A 53 1.27 -30.13 12.87
CA SER A 53 0.24 -29.89 13.90
C SER A 53 0.71 -30.48 15.22
N GLN A 54 1.54 -29.75 15.96
CA GLN A 54 1.92 -30.08 17.32
C GLN A 54 0.82 -29.63 18.27
N ASP A 55 0.43 -30.48 19.22
CA ASP A 55 -0.64 -30.22 20.18
C ASP A 55 -0.32 -29.07 21.17
N GLU A 56 0.92 -28.58 21.23
CA GLU A 56 1.40 -27.64 22.25
C GLU A 56 2.03 -26.35 21.70
N ILE A 57 1.45 -25.74 20.66
CA ILE A 57 1.83 -24.36 20.31
C ILE A 57 1.24 -23.41 21.37
N THR A 58 2.09 -22.84 22.22
CA THR A 58 1.66 -21.85 23.22
C THR A 58 1.24 -20.53 22.56
N HIS A 59 0.32 -19.81 23.19
CA HIS A 59 -0.11 -18.50 22.70
C HIS A 59 1.05 -17.51 22.56
N ASP A 60 2.02 -17.56 23.47
CA ASP A 60 3.16 -16.64 23.44
C ASP A 60 4.13 -16.99 22.32
N ALA A 61 4.37 -18.28 22.05
CA ALA A 61 5.14 -18.72 20.89
C ALA A 61 4.47 -18.27 19.57
N ALA A 62 3.14 -18.35 19.48
CA ALA A 62 2.41 -17.84 18.33
C ALA A 62 2.56 -16.32 18.18
N ARG A 63 2.49 -15.55 19.27
CA ARG A 63 2.61 -14.08 19.21
C ARG A 63 3.97 -13.59 18.70
N ILE A 64 5.05 -14.30 19.00
CA ILE A 64 6.41 -13.95 18.55
C ILE A 64 6.78 -14.52 17.18
N ALA A 65 5.96 -15.42 16.62
CA ALA A 65 6.24 -16.07 15.34
C ALA A 65 5.99 -15.17 14.12
N CYS A 66 5.39 -13.99 14.31
CA CYS A 66 5.24 -12.99 13.27
C CYS A 66 6.47 -12.07 13.21
N PRO A 67 7.20 -12.00 12.08
CA PRO A 67 8.42 -11.19 12.03
C PRO A 67 8.17 -9.73 11.63
N LEU A 68 7.01 -9.39 11.04
CA LEU A 68 6.75 -8.03 10.53
C LEU A 68 5.28 -7.63 10.67
N VAL A 69 5.05 -6.41 11.13
CA VAL A 69 3.75 -5.74 11.10
C VAL A 69 3.86 -4.49 10.23
N ILE A 70 2.99 -4.38 9.23
CA ILE A 70 2.84 -3.20 8.39
C ILE A 70 1.54 -2.52 8.81
N VAL A 71 1.65 -1.29 9.27
CA VAL A 71 0.51 -0.46 9.70
C VAL A 71 0.27 0.63 8.68
N ASP A 72 -0.87 0.58 8.01
CA ASP A 72 -1.31 1.59 7.06
C ASP A 72 -2.24 2.62 7.71
N GLU A 73 -2.28 3.83 7.15
CA GLU A 73 -2.99 4.99 7.71
C GLU A 73 -2.53 5.32 9.14
N ALA A 74 -1.24 5.11 9.43
CA ALA A 74 -0.63 5.35 10.74
C ALA A 74 -0.72 6.83 11.18
N ASP A 75 -0.98 7.76 10.25
CA ASP A 75 -1.33 9.15 10.57
C ASP A 75 -2.61 9.27 11.42
N ARG A 76 -3.48 8.26 11.47
CA ARG A 76 -4.66 8.25 12.35
C ARG A 76 -4.37 7.85 13.80
N LEU A 77 -3.22 7.23 14.06
CA LEU A 77 -2.92 6.71 15.40
C LEU A 77 -2.80 7.84 16.41
N THR A 78 -3.50 7.67 17.54
CA THR A 78 -3.26 8.52 18.72
C THR A 78 -1.88 8.23 19.31
N ILE A 79 -1.37 9.14 20.14
CA ILE A 79 -0.09 8.95 20.86
C ILE A 79 -0.13 7.67 21.70
N LYS A 80 -1.25 7.43 22.41
CA LYS A 80 -1.44 6.23 23.23
C LYS A 80 -1.42 4.96 22.37
N SER A 81 -2.04 5.01 21.20
CA SER A 81 -2.06 3.90 20.23
C SER A 81 -0.68 3.63 19.65
N LEU A 82 0.09 4.66 19.32
CA LEU A 82 1.48 4.55 18.85
C LEU A 82 2.38 3.91 19.91
N GLU A 83 2.28 4.39 21.15
CA GLU A 83 3.05 3.86 22.27
C GLU A 83 2.68 2.40 22.57
N HIS A 84 1.40 2.05 22.44
CA HIS A 84 0.97 0.66 22.57
C HIS A 84 1.55 -0.23 21.46
N LEU A 85 1.55 0.22 20.20
CA LEU A 85 2.17 -0.52 19.09
C LEU A 85 3.68 -0.69 19.29
N ARG A 86 4.35 0.34 19.82
CA ARG A 86 5.77 0.29 20.19
C ARG A 86 6.02 -0.79 21.24
N ASP A 87 5.23 -0.79 22.32
CA ASP A 87 5.31 -1.78 23.39
C ASP A 87 5.05 -3.20 22.86
N MET A 88 4.07 -3.38 21.97
CA MET A 88 3.84 -4.66 21.30
C MET A 88 5.06 -5.11 20.48
N ALA A 89 5.69 -4.21 19.72
CA ALA A 89 6.89 -4.53 18.95
C ALA A 89 8.06 -4.94 19.84
N ASP A 90 8.31 -4.20 20.93
CA ASP A 90 9.35 -4.51 21.91
C ASP A 90 9.09 -5.87 22.60
N ARG A 91 7.84 -6.15 23.00
CA ARG A 91 7.47 -7.41 23.69
C ARG A 91 7.47 -8.63 22.78
N HIS A 92 7.05 -8.48 21.52
CA HIS A 92 6.87 -9.60 20.60
C HIS A 92 8.03 -9.77 19.61
N GLY A 93 8.93 -8.79 19.51
CA GLY A 93 10.13 -8.85 18.68
C GLY A 93 9.89 -8.72 17.18
N PHE A 94 8.72 -8.24 16.74
CA PHE A 94 8.43 -8.04 15.32
C PHE A 94 8.98 -6.70 14.81
N GLY A 95 9.38 -6.67 13.54
CA GLY A 95 9.64 -5.43 12.81
C GLY A 95 8.35 -4.65 12.61
N LEU A 96 8.41 -3.32 12.70
CA LEU A 96 7.24 -2.45 12.55
C LEU A 96 7.47 -1.45 11.42
N ILE A 97 6.59 -1.45 10.42
CA ILE A 97 6.53 -0.44 9.36
C ILE A 97 5.27 0.40 9.58
N LEU A 98 5.43 1.72 9.65
CA LEU A 98 4.33 2.67 9.71
C LEU A 98 4.24 3.40 8.36
N MET A 99 3.11 3.27 7.68
CA MET A 99 2.78 3.98 6.45
C MET A 99 1.67 4.98 6.74
N GLY A 100 1.78 6.18 6.19
CA GLY A 100 0.77 7.20 6.40
C GLY A 100 1.06 8.46 5.61
N MET A 101 0.18 9.44 5.78
CA MET A 101 0.27 10.72 5.08
C MET A 101 1.48 11.56 5.53
N PRO A 102 1.94 12.51 4.69
CA PRO A 102 3.03 13.43 5.04
C PRO A 102 2.82 14.12 6.40
N GLY A 103 3.90 14.29 7.16
CA GLY A 103 3.86 14.86 8.51
C GLY A 103 3.78 13.82 9.64
N LEU A 104 3.59 12.54 9.32
CA LEU A 104 3.74 11.46 10.29
C LEU A 104 5.15 11.48 10.92
N GLU A 105 6.23 11.67 10.14
CA GLU A 105 7.59 11.66 10.71
C GLU A 105 7.81 12.81 11.70
N LYS A 106 7.30 14.02 11.38
CA LYS A 106 7.37 15.17 12.28
C LYS A 106 6.61 14.96 13.58
N ARG A 107 5.50 14.22 13.52
CA ARG A 107 4.75 13.86 14.72
C ARG A 107 5.52 12.83 15.55
N LEU A 108 6.09 11.81 14.91
CA LEU A 108 6.89 10.78 15.59
C LEU A 108 8.15 11.37 16.24
N ALA A 109 8.80 12.35 15.60
CA ALA A 109 9.97 13.05 16.13
C ALA A 109 9.75 13.73 17.50
N ARG A 110 8.50 14.02 17.87
CA ARG A 110 8.15 14.59 19.18
C ARG A 110 8.13 13.55 20.31
N TYR A 111 8.21 12.26 19.99
CA TYR A 111 8.15 11.15 20.94
C TYR A 111 9.47 10.39 20.95
N ALA A 112 10.43 10.86 21.77
CA ALA A 112 11.81 10.37 21.79
C ALA A 112 11.92 8.83 21.92
N GLN A 113 11.08 8.21 22.75
CA GLN A 113 11.08 6.75 22.97
C GLN A 113 10.75 5.93 21.71
N LEU A 114 9.84 6.44 20.87
CA LEU A 114 9.48 5.80 19.61
C LEU A 114 10.45 6.19 18.51
N TYR A 115 10.83 7.48 18.45
CA TYR A 115 11.74 7.99 17.44
C TYR A 115 13.11 7.31 17.49
N SER A 116 13.62 6.99 18.69
CA SER A 116 14.90 6.28 18.85
C SER A 116 14.90 4.85 18.28
N ARG A 117 13.72 4.30 17.97
CA ARG A 117 13.53 2.96 17.39
C ARG A 117 13.31 3.01 15.88
N ILE A 118 13.19 4.20 15.29
CA ILE A 118 13.01 4.33 13.84
C ILE A 118 14.36 4.12 13.18
N GLY A 119 14.52 2.97 12.51
CA GLY A 119 15.75 2.63 11.80
C GLY A 119 15.92 3.37 10.46
N PHE A 120 14.82 3.69 9.80
CA PHE A 120 14.82 4.46 8.55
C PHE A 120 13.46 5.12 8.31
N VAL A 121 13.48 6.18 7.50
CA VAL A 121 12.28 6.88 7.02
C VAL A 121 12.40 6.98 5.51
N HIS A 122 11.32 6.65 4.80
CA HIS A 122 11.23 6.81 3.36
C HIS A 122 10.03 7.68 3.02
N GLU A 123 10.30 8.79 2.34
CA GLU A 123 9.26 9.68 1.82
C GLU A 123 8.97 9.30 0.36
N PHE A 124 7.73 8.91 0.08
CA PHE A 124 7.26 8.73 -1.29
C PHE A 124 6.93 10.09 -1.92
N LYS A 125 7.75 10.50 -2.88
CA LYS A 125 7.55 11.75 -3.63
C LYS A 125 6.67 11.51 -4.86
N PRO A 126 6.01 12.56 -5.40
CA PRO A 126 5.40 12.48 -6.71
C PRO A 126 6.41 11.99 -7.76
N LEU A 127 5.95 11.18 -8.71
CA LEU A 127 6.80 10.68 -9.77
C LEU A 127 7.36 11.84 -10.61
N THR A 128 8.66 11.81 -10.88
CA THR A 128 9.27 12.70 -11.85
C THR A 128 8.75 12.42 -13.26
N GLU A 129 8.94 13.35 -14.20
CA GLU A 129 8.56 13.14 -15.59
C GLU A 129 9.23 11.89 -16.19
N THR A 130 10.51 11.65 -15.87
CA THR A 130 11.24 10.47 -16.35
C THR A 130 10.66 9.18 -15.78
N GLU A 131 10.37 9.13 -14.46
CA GLU A 131 9.73 7.98 -13.82
C GLU A 131 8.32 7.75 -14.37
N MET A 132 7.57 8.81 -14.63
CA MET A 132 6.27 8.71 -15.28
C MET A 132 6.38 8.12 -16.68
N ARG A 133 7.31 8.60 -17.52
CA ARG A 133 7.52 8.04 -18.86
C ARG A 133 7.87 6.56 -18.82
N LEU A 134 8.76 6.17 -17.90
CA LEU A 134 9.11 4.77 -17.68
C LEU A 134 7.89 3.95 -17.25
N LEU A 135 7.15 4.41 -16.23
CA LEU A 135 5.97 3.74 -15.72
C LEU A 135 4.88 3.58 -16.80
N LEU A 136 4.66 4.58 -17.64
CA LEU A 136 3.70 4.48 -18.74
C LEU A 136 4.18 3.54 -19.84
N ALA A 137 5.48 3.51 -20.14
CA ALA A 137 6.03 2.58 -21.12
C ALA A 137 5.96 1.12 -20.65
N THR A 138 6.10 0.86 -19.35
CA THR A 138 6.17 -0.51 -18.81
C THR A 138 4.86 -1.03 -18.23
N HIS A 139 4.00 -0.15 -17.71
CA HIS A 139 2.82 -0.52 -16.92
C HIS A 139 1.51 0.12 -17.39
N ALA A 140 1.47 0.92 -18.46
CA ALA A 140 0.19 1.49 -18.92
C ALA A 140 -0.88 0.41 -19.18
N GLY A 141 -0.46 -0.75 -19.71
CA GLY A 141 -1.33 -1.91 -19.94
C GLY A 141 -2.00 -2.44 -18.68
N ASP A 142 -1.34 -2.36 -17.52
CA ASP A 142 -1.91 -2.76 -16.22
C ASP A 142 -3.09 -1.83 -15.82
N PHE A 143 -3.09 -0.60 -16.34
CA PHE A 143 -4.20 0.35 -16.21
C PHE A 143 -5.20 0.27 -17.36
N GLY A 144 -5.10 -0.71 -18.27
CA GLY A 144 -5.99 -0.86 -19.41
C GLY A 144 -5.93 0.33 -20.39
N ILE A 145 -4.78 0.99 -20.49
CA ILE A 145 -4.48 2.05 -21.46
C ILE A 145 -3.21 1.64 -22.20
N SER A 146 -3.10 1.95 -23.50
CA SER A 146 -1.87 1.75 -24.26
C SER A 146 -1.51 3.02 -25.01
N PHE A 147 -0.24 3.41 -24.96
CA PHE A 147 0.29 4.52 -25.75
C PHE A 147 1.20 3.92 -26.82
N ASP A 148 0.80 3.99 -28.08
CA ASP A 148 1.66 3.54 -29.19
C ASP A 148 2.79 4.56 -29.40
N PRO A 149 4.07 4.20 -29.15
CA PRO A 149 5.18 5.12 -29.32
C PRO A 149 5.44 5.53 -30.78
N ALA A 150 4.83 4.86 -31.76
CA ALA A 150 4.93 5.22 -33.18
C ALA A 150 3.87 6.24 -33.64
N GLN A 151 2.88 6.57 -32.80
CA GLN A 151 1.78 7.47 -33.13
C GLN A 151 1.95 8.83 -32.45
N LEU A 152 1.88 9.93 -33.23
CA LEU A 152 2.02 11.28 -32.70
C LEU A 152 0.95 11.60 -31.64
N ASP A 153 -0.30 11.25 -31.89
CA ASP A 153 -1.42 11.50 -30.98
C ASP A 153 -1.23 10.80 -29.62
N ALA A 154 -0.68 9.60 -29.62
CA ALA A 154 -0.38 8.86 -28.39
C ALA A 154 0.79 9.48 -27.61
N ILE A 155 1.82 10.00 -28.30
CA ILE A 155 2.91 10.75 -27.68
C ILE A 155 2.39 12.02 -27.03
N GLU A 156 1.52 12.77 -27.73
CA GLU A 156 0.90 13.98 -27.20
C GLU A 156 -0.02 13.69 -26.02
N ALA A 157 -0.81 12.62 -26.09
CA ALA A 157 -1.66 12.16 -25.01
C ALA A 157 -0.84 11.77 -23.77
N GLN A 158 0.26 11.04 -23.95
CA GLN A 158 1.17 10.68 -22.86
C GLN A 158 1.75 11.95 -22.20
N ALA A 159 2.18 12.93 -22.99
CA ALA A 159 2.67 14.20 -22.48
C ALA A 159 1.57 14.99 -21.74
N ALA A 160 0.32 14.96 -22.22
CA ALA A 160 -0.81 15.58 -21.54
C ALA A 160 -1.09 14.93 -20.18
N VAL A 161 -1.07 13.60 -20.10
CA VAL A 161 -1.20 12.84 -18.83
C VAL A 161 -0.12 13.24 -17.83
N ILE A 162 1.14 13.31 -18.27
CA ILE A 162 2.26 13.75 -17.43
C ILE A 162 2.00 15.16 -16.86
N ARG A 163 1.64 16.11 -17.73
CA ARG A 163 1.38 17.50 -17.32
C ARG A 163 0.19 17.65 -16.37
N ILE A 164 -0.89 16.91 -16.60
CA ILE A 164 -2.12 16.97 -15.78
C ILE A 164 -1.89 16.36 -14.41
N THR A 165 -1.22 15.21 -14.36
CA THR A 165 -1.08 14.44 -13.11
C THR A 165 0.10 14.92 -12.27
N ARG A 166 1.15 15.49 -12.88
CA ARG A 166 2.38 15.96 -12.21
C ARG A 166 2.94 14.92 -11.23
N GLY A 167 2.95 13.66 -11.64
CA GLY A 167 3.44 12.56 -10.80
C GLY A 167 2.51 12.10 -9.68
N ASN A 168 1.32 12.69 -9.54
CA ASN A 168 0.32 12.23 -8.59
C ASN A 168 -0.33 10.94 -9.10
N PHE A 169 0.12 9.82 -8.55
CA PHE A 169 -0.33 8.48 -8.95
C PHE A 169 -1.85 8.28 -8.79
N ARG A 170 -2.45 8.79 -7.72
CA ARG A 170 -3.90 8.69 -7.49
C ARG A 170 -4.70 9.48 -8.54
N LEU A 171 -4.21 10.65 -8.92
CA LEU A 171 -4.82 11.43 -9.99
C LEU A 171 -4.65 10.73 -11.35
N MET A 172 -3.49 10.13 -11.61
CA MET A 172 -3.24 9.33 -12.81
C MET A 172 -4.20 8.16 -12.93
N GLU A 173 -4.38 7.36 -11.88
CA GLU A 173 -5.31 6.22 -11.88
C GLU A 173 -6.75 6.67 -12.16
N ARG A 174 -7.19 7.77 -11.51
CA ARG A 174 -8.52 8.36 -11.75
C ARG A 174 -8.68 8.87 -13.19
N LEU A 175 -7.64 9.50 -13.75
CA LEU A 175 -7.63 9.98 -15.13
C LEU A 175 -7.76 8.82 -16.11
N PHE A 176 -6.98 7.74 -15.93
CA PHE A 176 -7.07 6.53 -16.75
C PHE A 176 -8.43 5.86 -16.66
N ALA A 177 -9.04 5.81 -15.47
CA ALA A 177 -10.40 5.30 -15.34
C ALA A 177 -11.41 6.12 -16.18
N GLN A 178 -11.28 7.44 -16.24
CA GLN A 178 -12.13 8.29 -17.08
C GLN A 178 -11.82 8.13 -18.57
N MET A 179 -10.54 8.06 -18.95
CA MET A 179 -10.14 7.81 -20.35
C MET A 179 -10.75 6.52 -20.87
N ARG A 180 -10.58 5.39 -20.14
CA ARG A 180 -11.17 4.09 -20.52
C ARG A 180 -12.68 4.17 -20.70
N ARG A 181 -13.37 4.86 -19.79
CA ARG A 181 -14.82 5.06 -19.85
C ARG A 181 -15.22 5.82 -21.12
N ILE A 182 -14.54 6.93 -21.43
CA ILE A 182 -14.81 7.74 -22.63
C ILE A 182 -14.52 6.95 -23.90
N MET A 183 -13.39 6.24 -23.95
CA MET A 183 -13.01 5.39 -25.09
C MET A 183 -14.06 4.31 -25.37
N THR A 184 -14.51 3.63 -24.32
CA THR A 184 -15.55 2.59 -24.40
C THR A 184 -16.87 3.14 -24.91
N LEU A 185 -17.32 4.30 -24.40
CA LEU A 185 -18.57 4.93 -24.81
C LEU A 185 -18.55 5.37 -26.28
N ASN A 186 -17.41 5.85 -26.75
CA ASN A 186 -17.24 6.33 -28.12
C ASN A 186 -16.76 5.25 -29.11
N ARG A 187 -16.51 4.02 -28.64
CA ARG A 187 -16.02 2.89 -29.45
C ARG A 187 -14.69 3.20 -30.15
N VAL A 188 -13.79 3.86 -29.45
CA VAL A 188 -12.44 4.17 -29.92
C VAL A 188 -11.41 3.41 -29.09
N GLU A 189 -10.37 2.92 -29.75
CA GLU A 189 -9.26 2.19 -29.11
C GLU A 189 -7.99 3.01 -29.00
N GLU A 190 -7.87 4.05 -29.84
CA GLU A 190 -6.71 4.94 -29.88
C GLU A 190 -6.77 5.99 -28.77
N VAL A 191 -5.62 6.24 -28.15
CA VAL A 191 -5.47 7.24 -27.10
C VAL A 191 -4.98 8.54 -27.71
N THR A 192 -5.78 9.61 -27.58
CA THR A 192 -5.48 10.95 -28.12
C THR A 192 -5.48 12.01 -27.03
N ALA A 193 -4.91 13.18 -27.32
CA ALA A 193 -4.91 14.31 -26.40
C ALA A 193 -6.33 14.78 -26.05
N ASP A 194 -7.28 14.69 -26.99
CA ASP A 194 -8.68 15.04 -26.77
C ASP A 194 -9.37 14.11 -25.76
N ILE A 195 -9.09 12.80 -25.81
CA ILE A 195 -9.59 11.84 -24.82
C ILE A 195 -9.04 12.16 -23.44
N VAL A 196 -7.75 12.50 -23.35
CA VAL A 196 -7.12 12.91 -22.09
C VAL A 196 -7.77 14.18 -21.54
N GLN A 197 -8.03 15.16 -22.39
CA GLN A 197 -8.65 16.43 -22.00
C GLN A 197 -10.09 16.23 -21.54
N ALA A 198 -10.89 15.47 -22.30
CA ALA A 198 -12.26 15.13 -21.93
C ALA A 198 -12.32 14.34 -20.61
N ALA A 199 -11.37 13.43 -20.38
CA ALA A 199 -11.24 12.70 -19.13
C ALA A 199 -10.89 13.62 -17.95
N ARG A 200 -10.01 14.59 -18.17
CA ARG A 200 -9.66 15.61 -17.18
C ARG A 200 -10.85 16.50 -16.83
N ASP A 201 -11.68 16.88 -17.80
CA ASP A 201 -12.86 17.73 -17.57
C ASP A 201 -13.95 17.01 -16.76
N CYS A 202 -13.95 15.67 -16.75
CA CYS A 202 -14.81 14.87 -15.88
C CYS A 202 -14.31 14.79 -14.41
N LEU A 203 -13.11 15.31 -14.11
CA LEU A 203 -12.51 15.21 -12.79
C LEU A 203 -12.49 16.55 -12.06
N VAL A 204 -12.91 16.52 -10.80
CA VAL A 204 -12.55 17.58 -9.87
C VAL A 204 -11.10 17.37 -9.44
N ILE A 205 -10.24 18.30 -9.87
CA ILE A 205 -8.82 18.37 -9.54
C ILE A 205 -8.63 19.58 -8.63
N GLY A 206 -8.23 19.34 -7.38
CA GLY A 206 -7.91 20.44 -6.45
C GLY A 206 -6.71 21.26 -6.95
N PRO A 207 -6.51 22.49 -6.44
CA PRO A 207 -5.31 23.25 -6.74
C PRO A 207 -4.10 22.38 -6.40
N GLY A 208 -3.22 22.15 -7.38
CA GLY A 208 -2.02 21.34 -7.18
C GLY A 208 -1.17 21.98 -6.09
N ASN A 209 -0.86 21.22 -5.04
CA ASN A 209 0.16 21.59 -4.06
C ASN A 209 1.55 21.49 -4.71
#